data_AF-A0A4U6RX79-F1
#
_entry.id   AF-A0A4U6RX79-F1
#
_cell.length_a   1.000
_cell.length_b   1.000
_cell.length_c   1.000
_cell.angle_alpha   90.00
_cell.angle_beta   90.00
_cell.angle_gamma   90.00
#
_symmetry.space_group_name_H-M   'P 1'
#
loop_
_entity.id
_entity.type
_entity.pdbx_description
1 polymer ?
#
loop_
_entity_poly.entity_id
_entity_poly.type
_entity_poly.pdbx_seq_one_letter_code
_entity_poly.pdbx_strand_id
1 'polypeptide(L)'
;MAFSFGLFELDEAGRVLLCARQEVPLQPRVFDLLIYLVRHRDRVISKEELLEAVWPDVTVTDNSLQRAVSALRAALRNGGMDGAIRNLPGKGYRFFLESEIRQPERIDPKQVDGTVGAIGAIGLARRAAAGQLWLQAATLFASADESGQLDAEDFHDWALALQCLGRATAAIPILVRAVGARSQAGDAAGATVDAIALSALHFESGQAAIGKGWLARAEDWASTLDDPPTTALVLWMKSKLSAFDGEPEQALALADAAYTAVRYKDAINIEALSLAYRGFYRLCLGDTHGGLADQDHAAAVALSSNNLDPIMGGNLYCNILWAARMFGDWARADQWTRSYQNFCSGSGMELTGSCQLHRSEVLGIRGSLDEALSRIQDALARLTSDAPWSLGDANRVLGDIQAAIGNDDAALEAYDRAYTLGWCPEPGRAMLLLARGEAEAAYASLERSLIGKTWWTLQRRGILLAHLALVAAHTHRTARAKALICELSGSPDRWPMPSIRALTNEAQAILALSRQDHETAMRHLHLARQLWSSIEGRVQIVRLRLQISSLQLEHGDVRGAMAEVHAAQLLARDLGSPKRLAECLALQRDIDAWQPTARRQMCG
;
A
#
# COMPACT_ATOMS: atom_id res chain seq x y z
N MET A 1 -10.45 26.83 33.02
CA MET A 1 -11.51 26.89 31.99
C MET A 1 -11.67 25.50 31.43
N ALA A 2 -12.90 25.07 31.13
CA ALA A 2 -13.15 23.79 30.46
C ALA A 2 -13.34 24.06 28.96
N PHE A 3 -12.53 23.44 28.10
CA PHE A 3 -12.68 23.50 26.65
C PHE A 3 -13.25 22.17 26.15
N SER A 4 -14.34 22.21 25.39
CA SER A 4 -14.92 21.02 24.75
C SER A 4 -14.64 21.01 23.25
N PHE A 5 -14.16 19.89 22.71
CA PHE A 5 -13.94 19.70 21.28
C PHE A 5 -14.05 18.23 20.88
N GLY A 6 -14.87 17.92 19.86
CA GLY A 6 -15.20 16.53 19.52
C GLY A 6 -15.74 15.76 20.74
N LEU A 7 -15.15 14.61 21.03
CA LEU A 7 -15.45 13.80 22.24
C LEU A 7 -14.62 14.22 23.47
N PHE A 8 -13.78 15.25 23.36
CA PHE A 8 -12.85 15.66 24.41
C PHE A 8 -13.38 16.81 25.26
N GLU A 9 -13.12 16.72 26.57
CA GLU A 9 -13.28 17.79 27.55
C GLU A 9 -11.93 18.04 28.21
N LEU A 10 -11.36 19.23 28.00
CA LEU A 10 -10.09 19.65 28.57
C LEU A 10 -10.36 20.56 29.78
N ASP A 11 -10.15 20.05 30.99
CA ASP A 11 -10.15 20.83 32.22
C ASP A 11 -8.74 21.34 32.53
N GLU A 12 -8.51 22.60 32.21
CA GLU A 12 -7.24 23.27 32.50
C GLU A 12 -6.96 23.42 34.00
N ALA A 13 -7.99 23.63 34.82
CA ALA A 13 -7.80 23.86 36.26
C ALA A 13 -7.45 22.56 37.00
N GLY A 14 -8.11 21.45 36.62
CA GLY A 14 -7.81 20.12 37.11
C GLY A 14 -6.60 19.44 36.42
N ARG A 15 -6.11 20.00 35.31
CA ARG A 15 -5.10 19.40 34.41
C ARG A 15 -5.50 18.01 33.90
N VAL A 16 -6.77 17.84 33.56
CA VAL A 16 -7.35 16.58 33.09
C VAL A 16 -7.84 16.74 31.66
N LEU A 17 -7.53 15.77 30.80
CA LEU A 17 -8.16 15.60 29.50
C LEU A 17 -9.09 14.40 29.59
N LEU A 18 -10.38 14.59 29.33
CA LEU A 18 -11.35 13.51 29.23
C LEU A 18 -11.67 13.26 27.75
N CYS A 19 -11.89 12.01 27.37
CA CYS A 19 -12.46 11.57 26.09
C CYS A 19 -13.66 10.69 26.38
N ALA A 20 -14.85 11.07 25.91
CA ALA A 20 -16.10 10.35 26.21
C ALA A 20 -16.28 10.06 27.72
N ARG A 21 -15.91 11.03 28.58
CA ARG A 21 -15.91 10.97 30.06
C ARG A 21 -14.88 10.00 30.69
N GLN A 22 -13.90 9.52 29.93
CA GLN A 22 -12.75 8.76 30.45
C GLN A 22 -11.48 9.59 30.41
N GLU A 23 -10.66 9.53 31.45
CA GLU A 23 -9.41 10.28 31.51
C GLU A 23 -8.36 9.74 30.53
N VAL A 24 -7.79 10.64 29.74
CA VAL A 24 -6.69 10.39 28.80
C VAL A 24 -5.42 10.97 29.40
N PRO A 25 -4.50 10.14 29.91
CA PRO A 25 -3.29 10.63 30.56
C PRO A 25 -2.37 11.32 29.55
N LEU A 26 -1.97 12.55 29.86
CA LEU A 26 -1.02 13.32 29.07
C LEU A 26 0.23 13.65 29.90
N GLN A 27 1.39 13.59 29.25
CA GLN A 27 2.61 14.12 29.86
C GLN A 27 2.48 15.63 30.09
N PRO A 28 3.07 16.21 31.15
CA PRO A 28 2.86 17.61 31.52
C PRO A 28 3.08 18.60 30.38
N ARG A 29 4.18 18.46 29.63
CA ARG A 29 4.51 19.35 28.49
C ARG A 29 3.62 19.13 27.27
N VAL A 30 3.11 17.91 27.08
CA VAL A 30 2.15 17.59 26.01
C VAL A 30 0.79 18.22 26.33
N PHE A 31 0.41 18.24 27.61
CA PHE A 31 -0.77 18.92 28.11
C PHE A 31 -0.67 20.44 27.96
N ASP A 32 0.48 21.02 28.33
CA ASP A 32 0.72 22.46 28.17
C ASP A 32 0.68 22.88 26.70
N LEU A 33 1.25 22.07 25.80
CA LEU A 33 1.17 22.25 24.36
C LEU A 33 -0.29 22.23 23.86
N LEU A 34 -1.12 21.31 24.35
CA LEU A 34 -2.54 21.24 23.99
C LEU A 34 -3.28 22.50 24.42
N ILE A 35 -3.09 22.94 25.67
CA ILE A 35 -3.71 24.18 26.17
C ILE A 35 -3.32 25.37 25.28
N TYR A 36 -2.03 25.52 24.99
CA TYR A 36 -1.54 26.65 24.22
C TYR A 36 -2.14 26.67 22.82
N LEU A 37 -2.16 25.52 22.14
CA LEU A 37 -2.75 25.36 20.82
C LEU A 37 -4.27 25.60 20.83
N VAL A 38 -5.00 25.11 21.83
CA VAL A 38 -6.46 25.32 21.96
C VAL A 38 -6.81 26.78 22.24
N ARG A 39 -6.05 27.46 23.10
CA ARG A 39 -6.24 28.89 23.40
C ARG A 39 -6.00 29.79 22.21
N HIS A 40 -5.10 29.39 21.32
CA HIS A 40 -4.72 30.17 20.14
C HIS A 40 -5.19 29.55 18.82
N ARG A 41 -6.26 28.74 18.84
CA ARG A 41 -6.78 27.99 17.67
C ARG A 41 -7.12 28.86 16.45
N ASP A 42 -7.40 30.14 16.66
CA ASP A 42 -7.79 31.07 15.60
C ASP A 42 -6.62 31.51 14.70
N ARG A 43 -5.37 31.21 15.07
CA ARG A 43 -4.16 31.59 14.31
C ARG A 43 -3.14 30.45 14.23
N VAL A 44 -2.17 30.62 13.34
CA VAL A 44 -1.00 29.74 13.27
C VAL A 44 0.02 30.21 14.31
N ILE A 45 0.59 29.26 15.05
CA ILE A 45 1.60 29.48 16.09
C ILE A 45 2.94 28.99 15.56
N SER A 46 3.94 29.87 15.54
CA SER A 46 5.27 29.49 15.04
C SER A 46 5.93 28.45 15.95
N LYS A 47 6.95 27.76 15.43
CA LYS A 47 7.69 26.79 16.25
C LYS A 47 8.42 27.50 17.38
N GLU A 48 9.02 28.64 17.11
CA GLU A 48 9.75 29.46 18.07
C GLU A 48 8.83 29.90 19.20
N GLU A 49 7.61 30.35 18.88
CA GLU A 49 6.61 30.73 19.88
C GLU A 49 6.18 29.54 20.74
N LEU A 50 5.97 28.36 20.15
CA LEU A 50 5.62 27.15 20.91
C LEU A 50 6.78 26.68 21.81
N LEU A 51 8.02 26.80 21.34
CA LEU A 51 9.20 26.47 22.13
C LEU A 51 9.34 27.41 23.32
N GLU A 52 9.19 28.72 23.12
CA GLU A 52 9.23 29.72 24.19
C GLU A 52 8.08 29.57 25.19
N ALA A 53 6.86 29.32 24.71
CA ALA A 53 5.68 29.24 25.56
C ALA A 53 5.60 27.94 26.39
N VAL A 54 5.98 26.81 25.80
CA VAL A 54 5.86 25.49 26.44
C VAL A 54 7.16 25.10 27.17
N TRP A 55 8.32 25.69 26.81
CA TRP A 55 9.62 25.45 27.44
C TRP A 55 10.41 26.77 27.71
N PRO A 56 9.89 27.70 28.54
CA PRO A 56 10.50 29.02 28.74
C PRO A 56 11.92 29.02 29.33
N ASP A 57 12.31 27.95 30.04
CA ASP A 57 13.57 27.88 30.79
C ASP A 57 14.47 26.67 30.40
N VAL A 58 14.27 26.09 29.22
CA VAL A 58 15.01 24.89 28.77
C VAL A 58 15.42 25.01 27.31
N THR A 59 16.70 24.83 27.01
CA THR A 59 17.19 24.75 25.62
C THR A 59 16.71 23.44 24.99
N VAL A 60 15.63 23.50 24.21
CA VAL A 60 15.05 22.36 23.49
C VAL A 60 15.21 22.54 21.99
N THR A 61 15.39 21.43 21.27
CA THR A 61 15.47 21.41 19.81
C THR A 61 14.08 21.20 19.18
N ASP A 62 13.94 21.53 17.88
CA ASP A 62 12.74 21.25 17.07
C ASP A 62 12.21 19.81 17.23
N ASN A 63 13.10 18.84 17.47
CA ASN A 63 12.75 17.45 17.67
C ASN A 63 11.89 17.23 18.93
N SER A 64 12.07 18.04 19.98
CA SER A 64 11.26 17.97 21.21
C SER A 64 9.83 18.42 20.96
N LEU A 65 9.64 19.49 20.19
CA LEU A 65 8.32 19.95 19.75
C LEU A 65 7.65 18.91 18.85
N GLN A 66 8.38 18.32 17.90
CA GLN A 66 7.84 17.26 17.04
C GLN A 66 7.38 16.04 17.85
N ARG A 67 8.16 15.58 18.83
CA ARG A 67 7.77 14.48 19.73
C ARG A 67 6.53 14.82 20.56
N ALA A 68 6.45 16.03 21.10
CA ALA A 68 5.29 16.48 21.86
C ALA A 68 4.02 16.54 20.99
N VAL A 69 4.13 17.06 19.76
CA VAL A 69 3.01 17.06 18.78
C VAL A 69 2.59 15.65 18.40
N SER A 70 3.53 14.73 18.19
CA SER A 70 3.23 13.32 17.88
C SER A 70 2.52 12.63 19.03
N ALA A 71 2.99 12.81 20.27
CA ALA A 71 2.32 12.30 21.47
C ALA A 71 0.91 12.88 21.63
N LEU A 72 0.75 14.18 21.35
CA LEU A 72 -0.55 14.84 21.43
C LEU A 72 -1.53 14.30 20.38
N ARG A 73 -1.10 14.13 19.12
CA ARG A 73 -1.92 13.50 18.07
C ARG A 73 -2.32 12.07 18.42
N ALA A 74 -1.42 11.31 19.03
CA ALA A 74 -1.71 9.94 19.48
C ALA A 74 -2.82 9.94 20.55
N ALA A 75 -2.78 10.87 21.51
CA ALA A 75 -3.83 11.00 22.52
C ALA A 75 -5.17 11.43 21.91
N LEU A 76 -5.16 12.35 20.94
CA LEU A 76 -6.37 12.84 20.26
C LEU A 76 -6.99 11.81 19.29
N ARG A 77 -6.22 10.84 18.82
CA ARG A 77 -6.70 9.74 17.96
C ARG A 77 -7.81 8.93 18.61
N ASN A 78 -7.76 8.73 19.93
CA ASN A 78 -8.76 7.95 20.67
C ASN A 78 -10.18 8.54 20.59
N GLY A 79 -10.30 9.85 20.30
CA GLY A 79 -11.57 10.53 20.07
C GLY A 79 -11.79 10.98 18.63
N GLY A 80 -11.05 10.40 17.66
CA GLY A 80 -11.19 10.70 16.23
C GLY A 80 -10.63 12.05 15.78
N MET A 81 -9.76 12.69 16.58
CA MET A 81 -9.26 14.05 16.33
C MET A 81 -7.74 14.10 16.07
N ASP A 82 -7.16 13.08 15.44
CA ASP A 82 -5.73 13.04 15.12
C ASP A 82 -5.31 14.12 14.10
N GLY A 83 -6.25 14.60 13.28
CA GLY A 83 -6.10 15.74 12.37
C GLY A 83 -6.23 17.13 13.02
N ALA A 84 -6.54 17.22 14.31
CA ALA A 84 -6.79 18.50 14.99
C ALA A 84 -5.55 19.37 15.13
N ILE A 85 -4.34 18.81 15.00
CA ILE A 85 -3.11 19.59 15.02
C ILE A 85 -2.47 19.50 13.64
N ARG A 86 -2.55 20.58 12.87
CA ARG A 86 -1.96 20.65 11.53
C ARG A 86 -0.64 21.38 11.56
N ASN A 87 0.34 20.81 10.87
CA ASN A 87 1.61 21.47 10.58
C ASN A 87 1.44 22.27 9.28
N LEU A 88 1.71 23.57 9.32
CA LEU A 88 1.78 24.43 8.15
C LEU A 88 3.26 24.65 7.81
N PRO A 89 3.76 24.06 6.70
CA PRO A 89 5.17 24.14 6.33
C PRO A 89 5.69 25.58 6.33
N GLY A 90 6.81 25.80 7.03
CA GLY A 90 7.45 27.12 7.15
C GLY A 90 6.71 28.16 8.00
N LYS A 91 5.55 27.82 8.60
CA LYS A 91 4.74 28.74 9.41
C LYS A 91 4.51 28.28 10.85
N GLY A 92 4.46 26.98 11.11
CA GLY A 92 4.27 26.42 12.46
C GLY A 92 3.04 25.53 12.57
N TYR A 93 2.38 25.50 13.73
CA TYR A 93 1.25 24.61 14.01
C TYR A 93 -0.04 25.38 14.26
N ARG A 94 -1.18 24.75 13.97
CA ARG A 94 -2.49 25.28 14.30
C ARG A 94 -3.42 24.18 14.78
N PHE A 95 -4.23 24.52 15.78
CA PHE A 95 -5.33 23.69 16.24
C PHE A 95 -6.56 23.91 15.37
N PHE A 96 -7.07 22.84 14.75
CA PHE A 96 -8.26 22.84 13.91
C PHE A 96 -9.35 22.03 14.57
N LEU A 97 -10.52 22.65 14.73
CA LEU A 97 -11.74 21.94 15.06
C LEU A 97 -12.37 21.47 13.74
N GLU A 98 -12.89 20.25 13.68
CA GLU A 98 -13.57 19.71 12.49
C GLU A 98 -14.76 20.60 12.04
N SER A 99 -15.30 21.41 12.96
CA SER A 99 -16.29 22.46 12.68
C SER A 99 -15.77 23.68 11.90
N GLU A 100 -14.46 23.84 11.71
CA GLU A 100 -13.83 24.99 11.03
C GLU A 100 -13.30 24.67 9.62
N ILE A 101 -13.51 23.45 9.11
CA ILE A 101 -13.48 23.22 7.66
C ILE A 101 -14.64 24.04 7.10
N ARG A 102 -14.30 25.07 6.32
CA ARG A 102 -15.23 26.07 5.79
C ARG A 102 -16.44 25.39 5.13
N GLN A 103 -17.52 25.30 5.89
CA GLN A 103 -18.87 25.09 5.40
C GLN A 103 -19.17 26.19 4.37
N PRO A 104 -19.94 25.93 3.30
CA PRO A 104 -20.71 27.00 2.69
C PRO A 104 -21.58 27.64 3.78
N GLU A 105 -21.75 28.96 3.72
CA GLU A 105 -22.27 29.83 4.78
C GLU A 105 -23.30 29.20 5.73
N ARG A 106 -23.00 29.32 7.04
CA ARG A 106 -23.78 28.81 8.14
C ARG A 106 -25.18 29.46 8.15
N ILE A 107 -26.21 28.66 7.92
CA ILE A 107 -27.62 29.07 8.08
C ILE A 107 -27.88 29.31 9.58
N ASP A 108 -28.55 30.42 9.91
CA ASP A 108 -28.90 30.86 11.26
C ASP A 108 -29.71 29.75 11.99
N PRO A 109 -29.42 29.38 13.26
CA PRO A 109 -30.17 28.37 14.01
C PRO A 109 -31.68 28.65 14.10
N LYS A 110 -32.11 29.91 13.98
CA LYS A 110 -33.55 30.25 13.90
C LYS A 110 -34.19 29.95 12.54
N GLN A 111 -33.41 29.67 11.50
CA GLN A 111 -33.88 29.19 10.19
C GLN A 111 -33.89 27.65 10.09
N VAL A 112 -33.19 26.92 10.97
CA VAL A 112 -33.08 25.45 10.91
C VAL A 112 -34.38 24.73 11.31
N ASP A 113 -35.16 25.29 12.24
CA ASP A 113 -36.48 24.75 12.59
C ASP A 113 -37.48 24.80 11.42
N GLY A 114 -37.23 25.63 10.40
CA GLY A 114 -38.05 25.70 9.19
C GLY A 114 -37.64 24.73 8.08
N THR A 115 -36.37 24.35 7.99
CA THR A 115 -35.81 23.57 6.86
C THR A 115 -35.89 22.05 7.07
N VAL A 116 -35.87 21.58 8.33
CA VAL A 116 -36.06 20.15 8.66
C VAL A 116 -37.46 19.68 8.28
N GLY A 117 -38.46 20.56 8.33
CA GLY A 117 -39.82 20.29 7.85
C GLY A 117 -39.95 20.21 6.32
N ALA A 118 -38.99 20.74 5.55
CA ALA A 118 -39.11 20.89 4.10
C ALA A 118 -38.34 19.85 3.26
N ILE A 119 -37.27 19.23 3.80
CA ILE A 119 -36.43 18.30 3.00
C ILE A 119 -36.45 16.84 3.52
N GLY A 120 -37.02 16.57 4.69
CA GLY A 120 -37.11 15.21 5.25
C GLY A 120 -35.75 14.56 5.54
N ALA A 121 -35.75 13.49 6.34
CA ALA A 121 -34.52 12.78 6.72
C ALA A 121 -33.79 12.17 5.51
N ILE A 122 -34.53 11.64 4.54
CA ILE A 122 -33.99 11.04 3.30
C ILE A 122 -33.26 12.09 2.46
N GLY A 123 -33.84 13.29 2.29
CA GLY A 123 -33.19 14.36 1.53
C GLY A 123 -31.88 14.85 2.15
N LEU A 124 -31.73 14.74 3.47
CA LEU A 124 -30.45 14.98 4.16
C LEU A 124 -29.47 13.83 3.92
N ALA A 125 -29.93 12.57 3.96
CA ALA A 125 -29.11 11.40 3.68
C ALA A 125 -28.50 11.43 2.26
N ARG A 126 -29.33 11.69 1.24
CA ARG A 126 -28.91 11.84 -0.16
C ARG A 126 -27.88 12.95 -0.35
N ARG A 127 -28.08 14.10 0.30
CA ARG A 127 -27.08 15.19 0.26
C ARG A 127 -25.76 14.81 0.92
N ALA A 128 -25.82 14.09 2.04
CA ALA A 128 -24.61 13.61 2.71
C ALA A 128 -23.86 12.60 1.82
N ALA A 129 -24.57 11.70 1.14
CA ALA A 129 -23.97 10.76 0.18
C ALA A 129 -23.34 11.49 -1.02
N ALA A 130 -24.07 12.41 -1.66
CA ALA A 130 -23.56 13.21 -2.77
C ALA A 130 -22.35 14.10 -2.36
N GLY A 131 -22.34 14.56 -1.11
CA GLY A 131 -21.21 15.30 -0.52
C GLY A 131 -20.10 14.41 0.04
N GLN A 132 -20.17 13.08 -0.15
CA GLN A 132 -19.20 12.09 0.30
C GLN A 132 -18.95 12.10 1.83
N LEU A 133 -19.95 12.51 2.60
CA LEU A 133 -19.96 12.50 4.06
C LEU A 133 -20.45 11.13 4.56
N TRP A 134 -19.68 10.07 4.28
CA TRP A 134 -20.15 8.68 4.37
C TRP A 134 -20.69 8.27 5.73
N LEU A 135 -20.03 8.66 6.82
CA LEU A 135 -20.51 8.35 8.17
C LEU A 135 -21.88 8.99 8.44
N GLN A 136 -22.05 10.25 8.03
CA GLN A 136 -23.31 10.96 8.16
C GLN A 136 -24.39 10.34 7.26
N ALA A 137 -24.06 10.04 6.00
CA ALA A 137 -24.96 9.40 5.06
C ALA A 137 -25.46 8.05 5.60
N ALA A 138 -24.55 7.17 6.01
CA ALA A 138 -24.90 5.86 6.55
C ALA A 138 -25.77 5.94 7.82
N THR A 139 -25.51 6.91 8.69
CA THR A 139 -26.30 7.13 9.92
C THR A 139 -27.72 7.64 9.58
N LEU A 140 -27.83 8.57 8.64
CA LEU A 140 -29.12 9.14 8.22
C LEU A 140 -29.97 8.12 7.45
N PHE A 141 -29.36 7.32 6.57
CA PHE A 141 -30.08 6.24 5.89
C PHE A 141 -30.55 5.17 6.87
N ALA A 142 -29.70 4.74 7.81
CA ALA A 142 -30.11 3.79 8.85
C ALA A 142 -31.31 4.30 9.67
N SER A 143 -31.32 5.59 10.01
CA SER A 143 -32.44 6.21 10.74
C SER A 143 -33.70 6.33 9.89
N ALA A 144 -33.56 6.65 8.60
CA ALA A 144 -34.68 6.75 7.67
C ALA A 144 -35.29 5.38 7.31
N ASP A 145 -34.49 4.31 7.37
CA ASP A 145 -34.96 2.94 7.13
C ASP A 145 -36.05 2.49 8.11
N GLU A 146 -36.00 2.96 9.36
CA GLU A 146 -37.04 2.68 10.38
C GLU A 146 -38.43 3.17 9.94
N SER A 147 -38.50 4.18 9.07
CA SER A 147 -39.75 4.70 8.51
C SER A 147 -40.28 3.92 7.31
N GLY A 148 -39.48 3.00 6.74
CA GLY A 148 -39.85 2.15 5.61
C GLY A 148 -39.96 2.87 4.25
N GLN A 149 -39.38 4.06 4.11
CA GLN A 149 -39.56 4.94 2.96
C GLN A 149 -38.40 4.97 1.95
N LEU A 150 -37.37 4.15 2.15
CA LEU A 150 -36.20 4.13 1.27
C LEU A 150 -36.52 3.45 -0.07
N ASP A 151 -36.09 4.09 -1.17
CA ASP A 151 -36.17 3.51 -2.51
C ASP A 151 -34.89 2.73 -2.88
N ALA A 152 -34.83 2.23 -4.12
CA ALA A 152 -33.70 1.46 -4.61
C ALA A 152 -32.38 2.26 -4.67
N GLU A 153 -32.44 3.56 -4.99
CA GLU A 153 -31.28 4.44 -5.03
C GLU A 153 -30.78 4.74 -3.63
N ASP A 154 -31.68 4.95 -2.67
CA ASP A 154 -31.32 5.14 -1.27
C ASP A 154 -30.58 3.93 -0.69
N PHE A 155 -31.02 2.70 -1.01
CA PHE A 155 -30.30 1.50 -0.61
C PHE A 155 -28.93 1.41 -1.27
N HIS A 156 -28.82 1.78 -2.55
CA HIS A 156 -27.53 1.83 -3.25
C HIS A 156 -26.55 2.80 -2.57
N ASP A 157 -26.97 4.05 -2.35
CA ASP A 157 -26.16 5.08 -1.70
C ASP A 157 -25.78 4.72 -0.26
N TRP A 158 -26.69 4.09 0.48
CA TRP A 158 -26.39 3.61 1.83
C TRP A 158 -25.33 2.50 1.80
N ALA A 159 -25.46 1.54 0.89
CA ALA A 159 -24.46 0.51 0.72
C ALA A 159 -23.10 1.07 0.27
N LEU A 160 -23.09 2.06 -0.63
CA LEU A 160 -21.89 2.76 -1.06
C LEU A 160 -21.21 3.45 0.12
N ALA A 161 -21.98 4.16 0.96
CA ALA A 161 -21.45 4.80 2.18
C ALA A 161 -20.84 3.78 3.14
N LEU A 162 -21.48 2.63 3.34
CA LEU A 162 -20.93 1.55 4.17
C LEU A 162 -19.63 0.98 3.59
N GLN A 163 -19.56 0.77 2.28
CA GLN A 163 -18.34 0.32 1.61
C GLN A 163 -17.20 1.35 1.78
N CYS A 164 -17.50 2.64 1.63
CA CYS A 164 -16.51 3.71 1.79
C CYS A 164 -15.98 3.84 3.24
N LEU A 165 -16.76 3.40 4.23
CA LEU A 165 -16.35 3.30 5.65
C LEU A 165 -15.61 2.00 5.98
N GLY A 166 -15.25 1.19 4.98
CA GLY A 166 -14.63 -0.13 5.19
C GLY A 166 -15.58 -1.17 5.80
N ARG A 167 -16.91 -0.94 5.79
CA ARG A 167 -17.92 -1.83 6.35
C ARG A 167 -18.55 -2.72 5.28
N ALA A 168 -17.71 -3.36 4.47
CA ALA A 168 -18.10 -4.17 3.31
C ALA A 168 -19.17 -5.23 3.65
N THR A 169 -18.99 -5.98 4.74
CA THR A 169 -19.95 -7.01 5.17
C THR A 169 -21.32 -6.43 5.53
N ALA A 170 -21.36 -5.21 6.09
CA ALA A 170 -22.61 -4.53 6.43
C ALA A 170 -23.34 -4.00 5.18
N ALA A 171 -22.62 -3.74 4.09
CA ALA A 171 -23.22 -3.28 2.83
C ALA A 171 -23.98 -4.40 2.09
N ILE A 172 -23.58 -5.67 2.25
CA ILE A 172 -24.19 -6.83 1.58
C ILE A 172 -25.72 -6.89 1.77
N PRO A 173 -26.27 -6.94 3.01
CA PRO A 173 -27.72 -7.02 3.19
C PRO A 173 -28.46 -5.80 2.64
N ILE A 174 -27.82 -4.63 2.59
CA ILE A 174 -28.41 -3.41 2.02
C ILE A 174 -28.46 -3.50 0.48
N LEU A 175 -27.39 -3.96 -0.18
CA LEU A 175 -27.39 -4.19 -1.62
C LEU A 175 -28.41 -5.25 -2.05
N VAL A 176 -28.62 -6.31 -1.26
CA VAL A 176 -29.67 -7.30 -1.57
C VAL A 176 -31.05 -6.63 -1.61
N ARG A 177 -31.30 -5.66 -0.74
CA ARG A 177 -32.55 -4.87 -0.76
C ARG A 177 -32.60 -3.93 -1.96
N ALA A 178 -31.49 -3.30 -2.31
CA ALA A 178 -31.38 -2.48 -3.52
C ALA A 178 -31.76 -3.29 -4.78
N VAL A 179 -31.15 -4.47 -4.98
CA VAL A 179 -31.48 -5.39 -6.08
C VAL A 179 -32.96 -5.78 -6.06
N GLY A 180 -33.50 -6.10 -4.88
CA GLY A 180 -34.91 -6.45 -4.71
C GLY A 180 -35.85 -5.33 -5.17
N ALA A 181 -35.56 -4.09 -4.74
CA ALA A 181 -36.33 -2.90 -5.11
C ALA A 181 -36.20 -2.58 -6.62
N ARG A 182 -34.99 -2.64 -7.18
CA ARG A 182 -34.75 -2.47 -8.64
C ARG A 182 -35.50 -3.50 -9.46
N SER A 183 -35.45 -4.77 -9.05
CA SER A 183 -36.14 -5.86 -9.74
C SER A 183 -37.67 -5.69 -9.71
N GLN A 184 -38.24 -5.18 -8.62
CA GLN A 184 -39.68 -4.88 -8.54
C GLN A 184 -40.06 -3.68 -9.40
N ALA A 185 -39.18 -2.69 -9.51
CA ALA A 185 -39.36 -1.50 -10.35
C ALA A 185 -39.11 -1.76 -11.85
N GLY A 186 -38.60 -2.93 -12.23
CA GLY A 186 -38.22 -3.25 -13.61
C GLY A 186 -36.93 -2.56 -14.09
N ASP A 187 -36.12 -2.03 -13.17
CA ASP A 187 -34.84 -1.40 -13.49
C ASP A 187 -33.72 -2.44 -13.59
N ALA A 188 -33.59 -3.03 -14.77
CA ALA A 188 -32.58 -4.04 -15.06
C ALA A 188 -31.14 -3.49 -14.99
N ALA A 189 -30.92 -2.23 -15.38
CA ALA A 189 -29.59 -1.62 -15.37
C ALA A 189 -29.10 -1.42 -13.93
N GLY A 190 -29.91 -0.80 -13.07
CA GLY A 190 -29.60 -0.63 -11.65
C GLY A 190 -29.45 -1.97 -10.92
N ALA A 191 -30.35 -2.93 -11.19
CA ALA A 191 -30.23 -4.28 -10.63
C ALA A 191 -28.91 -4.97 -11.02
N THR A 192 -28.44 -4.75 -12.24
CA THR A 192 -27.15 -5.28 -12.71
C THR A 192 -25.99 -4.66 -11.94
N VAL A 193 -25.97 -3.33 -11.78
CA VAL A 193 -24.92 -2.62 -11.03
C VAL A 193 -24.82 -3.14 -9.60
N ASP A 194 -25.95 -3.19 -8.89
CA ASP A 194 -26.00 -3.67 -7.51
C ASP A 194 -25.61 -5.15 -7.38
N ALA A 195 -26.01 -5.99 -8.34
CA ALA A 195 -25.64 -7.40 -8.37
C ALA A 195 -24.15 -7.62 -8.65
N ILE A 196 -23.52 -6.78 -9.47
CA ILE A 196 -22.06 -6.80 -9.66
C ILE A 196 -21.33 -6.37 -8.39
N ALA A 197 -21.81 -5.33 -7.69
CA ALA A 197 -21.26 -4.95 -6.39
C ALA A 197 -21.34 -6.10 -5.37
N LEU A 198 -22.48 -6.79 -5.29
CA LEU A 198 -22.64 -8.00 -4.47
C LEU A 198 -21.67 -9.11 -4.88
N SER A 199 -21.55 -9.36 -6.19
CA SER A 199 -20.61 -10.35 -6.72
C SER A 199 -19.18 -10.06 -6.28
N ALA A 200 -18.73 -8.81 -6.40
CA ALA A 200 -17.42 -8.37 -5.97
C ALA A 200 -17.22 -8.52 -4.45
N LEU A 201 -18.17 -8.06 -3.62
CA LEU A 201 -18.06 -8.16 -2.16
C LEU A 201 -18.00 -9.60 -1.64
N HIS A 202 -18.86 -10.49 -2.18
CA HIS A 202 -18.82 -11.91 -1.83
C HIS A 202 -17.51 -12.56 -2.27
N PHE A 203 -17.00 -12.20 -3.45
CA PHE A 203 -15.72 -12.69 -3.93
C PHE A 203 -14.55 -12.25 -3.03
N GLU A 204 -14.48 -10.97 -2.67
CA GLU A 204 -13.48 -10.43 -1.72
C GLU A 204 -13.60 -11.08 -0.33
N SER A 205 -14.80 -11.48 0.09
CA SER A 205 -15.04 -12.18 1.35
C SER A 205 -14.73 -13.69 1.30
N GLY A 206 -14.17 -14.20 0.20
CA GLY A 206 -13.84 -15.62 0.02
C GLY A 206 -15.05 -16.52 -0.30
N GLN A 207 -16.21 -15.93 -0.61
CA GLN A 207 -17.45 -16.65 -0.92
C GLN A 207 -17.68 -16.74 -2.44
N ALA A 208 -16.69 -17.28 -3.16
CA ALA A 208 -16.67 -17.27 -4.63
C ALA A 208 -17.92 -17.89 -5.27
N ALA A 209 -18.51 -18.95 -4.69
CA ALA A 209 -19.72 -19.57 -5.21
C ALA A 209 -20.94 -18.62 -5.17
N ILE A 210 -21.10 -17.87 -4.08
CA ILE A 210 -22.18 -16.88 -3.95
C ILE A 210 -21.92 -15.71 -4.91
N GLY A 211 -20.66 -15.26 -5.01
CA GLY A 211 -20.25 -14.22 -5.96
C GLY A 211 -20.56 -14.59 -7.41
N LYS A 212 -20.25 -15.83 -7.83
CA LYS A 212 -20.57 -16.37 -9.16
C LYS A 212 -22.08 -16.41 -9.41
N GLY A 213 -22.89 -16.74 -8.40
CA GLY A 213 -24.35 -16.71 -8.49
C GLY A 213 -24.91 -15.30 -8.72
N TRP A 214 -24.41 -14.29 -8.02
CA TRP A 214 -24.80 -12.89 -8.25
C TRP A 214 -24.39 -12.37 -9.62
N LEU A 215 -23.20 -12.76 -10.11
CA LEU A 215 -22.77 -12.43 -11.46
C LEU A 215 -23.69 -13.04 -12.51
N ALA A 216 -24.08 -14.31 -12.37
CA ALA A 216 -25.01 -14.95 -13.31
C ALA A 216 -26.34 -14.18 -13.40
N ARG A 217 -26.87 -13.70 -12.26
CA ARG A 217 -28.07 -12.85 -12.25
C ARG A 217 -27.85 -11.51 -12.94
N ALA A 218 -26.69 -10.87 -12.70
CA ALA A 218 -26.31 -9.64 -13.37
C ALA A 218 -26.22 -9.84 -14.89
N GLU A 219 -25.68 -10.96 -15.35
CA GLU A 219 -25.62 -11.34 -16.76
C GLU A 219 -27.01 -11.50 -17.38
N ASP A 220 -27.93 -12.16 -16.69
CA ASP A 220 -29.31 -12.33 -17.16
C ASP A 220 -30.00 -10.98 -17.40
N TRP A 221 -29.91 -10.05 -16.45
CA TRP A 221 -30.46 -8.70 -16.62
C TRP A 221 -29.75 -7.91 -17.73
N ALA A 222 -28.42 -7.90 -17.74
CA ALA A 222 -27.63 -7.22 -18.76
C ALA A 222 -27.91 -7.71 -20.17
N SER A 223 -28.21 -9.01 -20.35
CA SER A 223 -28.53 -9.60 -21.65
C SER A 223 -29.78 -9.01 -22.32
N THR A 224 -30.64 -8.36 -21.53
CA THR A 224 -31.87 -7.70 -22.01
C THR A 224 -31.66 -6.23 -22.38
N LEU A 225 -30.48 -5.67 -22.10
CA LEU A 225 -30.18 -4.25 -22.25
C LEU A 225 -29.26 -4.02 -23.47
N ASP A 226 -29.51 -2.93 -24.20
CA ASP A 226 -28.54 -2.37 -25.14
C ASP A 226 -27.78 -1.22 -24.45
N ASP A 227 -27.09 -1.55 -23.36
CA ASP A 227 -26.36 -0.59 -22.54
C ASP A 227 -24.86 -0.96 -22.44
N PRO A 228 -23.98 -0.21 -23.13
CA PRO A 228 -22.55 -0.49 -23.14
C PRO A 228 -21.85 -0.41 -21.77
N PRO A 229 -22.12 0.59 -20.89
CA PRO A 229 -21.58 0.63 -19.53
C PRO A 229 -21.93 -0.62 -18.71
N THR A 230 -23.19 -1.03 -18.70
CA THR A 230 -23.64 -2.24 -17.97
C THR A 230 -22.99 -3.50 -18.53
N THR A 231 -22.90 -3.62 -19.86
CA THR A 231 -22.20 -4.72 -20.53
C THR A 231 -20.73 -4.78 -20.12
N ALA A 232 -20.03 -3.63 -20.12
CA ALA A 232 -18.64 -3.56 -19.72
C ALA A 232 -18.43 -3.89 -18.24
N LEU A 233 -19.37 -3.52 -17.36
CA LEU A 233 -19.32 -3.85 -15.94
C LEU A 233 -19.38 -5.36 -15.69
N VAL A 234 -20.28 -6.05 -16.39
CA VAL A 234 -20.38 -7.51 -16.38
C VAL A 234 -19.10 -8.15 -16.91
N LEU A 235 -18.61 -7.70 -18.08
CA LEU A 235 -17.38 -8.24 -18.69
C LEU A 235 -16.15 -8.03 -17.78
N TRP A 236 -16.05 -6.87 -17.12
CA TRP A 236 -15.00 -6.61 -16.14
C TRP A 236 -15.05 -7.61 -14.99
N MET A 237 -16.21 -7.85 -14.38
CA MET A 237 -16.33 -8.80 -13.26
C MET A 237 -16.03 -10.24 -13.70
N LYS A 238 -16.48 -10.64 -14.90
CA LYS A 238 -16.10 -11.94 -15.51
C LYS A 238 -14.58 -12.06 -15.66
N SER A 239 -13.91 -11.00 -16.13
CA SER A 239 -12.46 -11.02 -16.30
C SER A 239 -11.73 -11.31 -14.99
N LYS A 240 -12.19 -10.73 -13.88
CA LYS A 240 -11.64 -10.92 -12.54
C LYS A 240 -11.77 -12.38 -12.07
N LEU A 241 -12.92 -13.01 -12.34
CA LEU A 241 -13.15 -14.42 -12.03
C LEU A 241 -12.32 -15.36 -12.91
N SER A 242 -12.25 -15.11 -14.21
CA SER A 242 -11.39 -15.90 -15.13
C SER A 242 -9.92 -15.84 -14.71
N ALA A 243 -9.45 -14.67 -14.27
CA ALA A 243 -8.11 -14.55 -13.71
C ALA A 243 -7.97 -15.47 -12.50
N PHE A 244 -8.91 -15.41 -11.55
CA PHE A 244 -8.89 -16.24 -10.35
C PHE A 244 -8.91 -17.74 -10.63
N ASP A 245 -9.72 -18.18 -11.61
CA ASP A 245 -9.83 -19.57 -12.04
C ASP A 245 -8.58 -20.05 -12.82
N GLY A 246 -7.58 -19.17 -13.04
CA GLY A 246 -6.30 -19.50 -13.64
C GLY A 246 -6.28 -19.41 -15.16
N GLU A 247 -7.16 -18.60 -15.75
CA GLU A 247 -7.32 -18.41 -17.19
C GLU A 247 -6.95 -16.97 -17.62
N PRO A 248 -5.66 -16.59 -17.58
CA PRO A 248 -5.24 -15.21 -17.82
C PRO A 248 -5.51 -14.73 -19.26
N GLU A 249 -5.48 -15.61 -20.26
CA GLU A 249 -5.83 -15.27 -21.64
C GLU A 249 -7.32 -14.92 -21.78
N GLN A 250 -8.19 -15.70 -21.14
CA GLN A 250 -9.63 -15.43 -21.11
C GLN A 250 -9.94 -14.15 -20.34
N ALA A 251 -9.24 -13.92 -19.22
CA ALA A 251 -9.33 -12.69 -18.45
C ALA A 251 -8.94 -11.46 -19.29
N LEU A 252 -7.84 -11.54 -20.06
CA LEU A 252 -7.42 -10.49 -20.97
C LEU A 252 -8.48 -10.22 -22.05
N ALA A 253 -9.01 -11.26 -22.69
CA ALA A 253 -10.04 -11.11 -23.73
C ALA A 253 -11.30 -10.42 -23.19
N LEU A 254 -11.74 -10.78 -21.98
CA LEU A 254 -12.90 -10.15 -21.33
C LEU A 254 -12.64 -8.68 -20.96
N ALA A 255 -11.46 -8.37 -20.42
CA ALA A 255 -11.09 -7.00 -20.07
C ALA A 255 -10.95 -6.11 -21.32
N ASP A 256 -10.41 -6.64 -22.42
CA ASP A 256 -10.32 -5.92 -23.70
C ASP A 256 -11.70 -5.67 -24.33
N ALA A 257 -12.59 -6.66 -24.26
CA ALA A 257 -13.99 -6.50 -24.67
C ALA A 257 -14.71 -5.45 -23.82
N ALA A 258 -14.51 -5.46 -22.50
CA ALA A 258 -15.07 -4.47 -21.58
C ALA A 258 -14.61 -3.05 -21.96
N TYR A 259 -13.30 -2.83 -22.10
CA TYR A 259 -12.75 -1.55 -22.51
C TYR A 259 -13.25 -1.10 -23.88
N THR A 260 -13.28 -2.00 -24.86
CA THR A 260 -13.74 -1.69 -26.22
C THR A 260 -15.20 -1.27 -26.27
N ALA A 261 -16.05 -1.83 -25.39
CA ALA A 261 -17.47 -1.49 -25.32
C ALA A 261 -17.72 -0.03 -24.88
N VAL A 262 -16.83 0.54 -24.06
CA VAL A 262 -17.00 1.85 -23.41
C VAL A 262 -15.99 2.92 -23.83
N ARG A 263 -14.91 2.56 -24.53
CA ARG A 263 -13.90 3.54 -24.97
C ARG A 263 -14.55 4.67 -25.77
N TYR A 264 -14.18 5.91 -25.46
CA TYR A 264 -14.73 7.13 -26.08
C TYR A 264 -16.24 7.34 -25.85
N LYS A 265 -16.80 6.77 -24.78
CA LYS A 265 -18.18 7.00 -24.33
C LYS A 265 -18.19 7.73 -22.98
N ASP A 266 -19.36 8.23 -22.57
CA ASP A 266 -19.55 8.87 -21.27
C ASP A 266 -19.67 7.83 -20.15
N ALA A 267 -18.59 7.06 -19.93
CA ALA A 267 -18.55 5.89 -19.06
C ALA A 267 -17.20 5.75 -18.33
N ILE A 268 -16.67 6.89 -17.86
CA ILE A 268 -15.29 7.03 -17.40
C ILE A 268 -14.89 6.04 -16.29
N ASN A 269 -15.80 5.72 -15.38
CA ASN A 269 -15.57 4.81 -14.26
C ASN A 269 -15.16 3.41 -14.75
N ILE A 270 -16.00 2.82 -15.60
CA ILE A 270 -15.77 1.47 -16.10
C ILE A 270 -14.74 1.43 -17.24
N GLU A 271 -14.56 2.51 -17.99
CA GLU A 271 -13.46 2.65 -18.96
C GLU A 271 -12.10 2.59 -18.27
N ALA A 272 -11.89 3.40 -17.24
CA ALA A 272 -10.62 3.42 -16.50
C ALA A 272 -10.36 2.06 -15.81
N LEU A 273 -11.41 1.48 -15.19
CA LEU A 273 -11.29 0.22 -14.47
C LEU A 273 -10.99 -0.97 -15.41
N SER A 274 -11.68 -1.07 -16.54
CA SER A 274 -11.43 -2.12 -17.54
C SER A 274 -10.01 -2.02 -18.13
N LEU A 275 -9.53 -0.79 -18.36
CA LEU A 275 -8.19 -0.55 -18.87
C LEU A 275 -7.09 -0.94 -17.85
N ALA A 276 -7.29 -0.64 -16.55
CA ALA A 276 -6.35 -1.05 -15.50
C ALA A 276 -6.21 -2.58 -15.43
N TYR A 277 -7.33 -3.30 -15.48
CA TYR A 277 -7.35 -4.77 -15.46
C TYR A 277 -6.80 -5.38 -16.75
N ARG A 278 -7.12 -4.81 -17.92
CA ARG A 278 -6.49 -5.22 -19.19
C ARG A 278 -4.98 -5.12 -19.11
N GLY A 279 -4.48 -4.00 -18.58
CA GLY A 279 -3.06 -3.79 -18.36
C GLY A 279 -2.45 -4.86 -17.46
N PHE A 280 -3.08 -5.14 -16.31
CA PHE A 280 -2.64 -6.20 -15.39
C PHE A 280 -2.53 -7.58 -16.06
N TYR A 281 -3.52 -7.99 -16.86
CA TYR A 281 -3.47 -9.28 -17.54
C TYR A 281 -2.39 -9.35 -18.64
N ARG A 282 -2.15 -8.24 -19.36
CA ARG A 282 -1.02 -8.14 -20.30
C ARG A 282 0.32 -8.34 -19.58
N LEU A 283 0.50 -7.76 -18.39
CA LEU A 283 1.70 -7.99 -17.57
C LEU A 283 1.84 -9.48 -17.21
N CYS A 284 0.76 -10.15 -16.79
CA CYS A 284 0.79 -11.58 -16.45
C CYS A 284 1.18 -12.46 -17.64
N LEU A 285 0.76 -12.09 -18.86
CA LEU A 285 1.07 -12.80 -20.09
C LEU A 285 2.43 -12.41 -20.70
N GLY A 286 3.13 -11.44 -20.10
CA GLY A 286 4.48 -11.02 -20.48
C GLY A 286 4.54 -9.87 -21.49
N ASP A 287 3.42 -9.26 -21.87
CA ASP A 287 3.38 -7.98 -22.57
C ASP A 287 3.51 -6.84 -21.55
N THR A 288 4.73 -6.65 -21.05
CA THR A 288 4.99 -5.68 -19.98
C THR A 288 4.84 -4.24 -20.47
N HIS A 289 5.31 -3.93 -21.67
CA HIS A 289 5.20 -2.58 -22.23
C HIS A 289 3.72 -2.17 -22.40
N GLY A 290 2.92 -3.02 -23.06
CA GLY A 290 1.50 -2.76 -23.26
C GLY A 290 0.72 -2.72 -21.95
N GLY A 291 1.08 -3.60 -21.00
CA GLY A 291 0.43 -3.64 -19.69
C GLY A 291 0.68 -2.40 -18.84
N LEU A 292 1.91 -1.89 -18.81
CA LEU A 292 2.25 -0.66 -18.10
C LEU A 292 1.55 0.56 -18.74
N ALA A 293 1.57 0.65 -20.07
CA ALA A 293 0.94 1.73 -20.81
C ALA A 293 -0.58 1.80 -20.56
N ASP A 294 -1.27 0.65 -20.55
CA ASP A 294 -2.69 0.58 -20.23
C ASP A 294 -2.97 1.08 -18.81
N GLN A 295 -2.20 0.65 -17.82
CA GLN A 295 -2.39 1.08 -16.44
C GLN A 295 -2.06 2.57 -16.23
N ASP A 296 -1.05 3.12 -16.91
CA ASP A 296 -0.74 4.56 -16.84
C ASP A 296 -1.86 5.40 -17.46
N HIS A 297 -2.42 4.94 -18.58
CA HIS A 297 -3.57 5.57 -19.21
C HIS A 297 -4.81 5.49 -18.30
N ALA A 298 -5.09 4.34 -17.69
CA ALA A 298 -6.18 4.18 -16.73
C ALA A 298 -6.07 5.18 -15.56
N ALA A 299 -4.86 5.36 -15.01
CA ALA A 299 -4.64 6.32 -13.95
C ALA A 299 -4.80 7.77 -14.41
N ALA A 300 -4.39 8.10 -15.64
CA ALA A 300 -4.60 9.44 -16.22
C ALA A 300 -6.09 9.75 -16.42
N VAL A 301 -6.89 8.77 -16.87
CA VAL A 301 -8.35 8.88 -16.96
C VAL A 301 -8.95 9.13 -15.57
N ALA A 302 -8.52 8.37 -14.56
CA ALA A 302 -8.98 8.54 -13.18
C ALA A 302 -8.62 9.93 -12.60
N LEU A 303 -7.38 10.41 -12.81
CA LEU A 303 -6.90 11.69 -12.28
C LEU A 303 -7.51 12.93 -12.96
N SER A 304 -7.99 12.80 -14.19
CA SER A 304 -8.60 13.90 -14.94
C SER A 304 -10.12 14.02 -14.71
N SER A 305 -10.71 13.11 -13.93
CA SER A 305 -12.13 13.09 -13.62
C SER A 305 -12.42 13.59 -12.20
N ASN A 306 -13.43 14.45 -12.06
CA ASN A 306 -13.99 14.81 -10.76
C ASN A 306 -15.15 13.91 -10.32
N ASN A 307 -15.56 12.95 -11.17
CA ASN A 307 -16.75 12.11 -10.98
C ASN A 307 -16.40 10.62 -10.89
N LEU A 308 -15.18 10.30 -10.40
CA LEU A 308 -14.80 8.91 -10.21
C LEU A 308 -15.54 8.32 -9.01
N ASP A 309 -16.26 7.21 -9.24
CA ASP A 309 -16.91 6.45 -8.19
C ASP A 309 -15.86 6.01 -7.14
N PRO A 310 -16.09 6.21 -5.83
CA PRO A 310 -15.12 5.89 -4.79
C PRO A 310 -14.66 4.42 -4.79
N ILE A 311 -15.56 3.47 -5.04
CA ILE A 311 -15.27 2.04 -4.98
C ILE A 311 -14.57 1.57 -6.25
N MET A 312 -15.00 2.01 -7.43
CA MET A 312 -14.32 1.72 -8.69
C MET A 312 -12.94 2.38 -8.73
N GLY A 313 -12.80 3.61 -8.26
CA GLY A 313 -11.51 4.29 -8.10
C GLY A 313 -10.60 3.55 -7.12
N GLY A 314 -11.15 3.07 -6.00
CA GLY A 314 -10.45 2.19 -5.06
C GLY A 314 -9.91 0.92 -5.73
N ASN A 315 -10.76 0.22 -6.49
CA ASN A 315 -10.40 -0.99 -7.22
C ASN A 315 -9.33 -0.74 -8.29
N LEU A 316 -9.43 0.39 -9.01
CA LEU A 316 -8.47 0.80 -10.03
C LEU A 316 -7.09 1.02 -9.42
N TYR A 317 -6.99 1.86 -8.38
CA TYR A 317 -5.71 2.14 -7.74
C TYR A 317 -5.14 0.90 -7.04
N CYS A 318 -6.00 0.10 -6.40
CA CYS A 318 -5.61 -1.15 -5.79
C CYS A 318 -5.00 -2.11 -6.82
N ASN A 319 -5.61 -2.25 -8.00
CA ASN A 319 -5.09 -3.08 -9.09
C ASN A 319 -3.72 -2.60 -9.60
N ILE A 320 -3.57 -1.30 -9.87
CA ILE A 320 -2.31 -0.73 -10.35
C ILE A 320 -1.20 -0.91 -9.31
N LEU A 321 -1.51 -0.69 -8.03
CA LEU A 321 -0.59 -0.89 -6.92
C LEU A 321 -0.20 -2.36 -6.73
N TRP A 322 -1.17 -3.24 -6.82
CA TRP A 322 -0.96 -4.69 -6.75
C TRP A 322 0.02 -5.13 -7.85
N ALA A 323 -0.24 -4.71 -9.08
CA ALA A 323 0.63 -5.00 -10.21
C ALA A 323 2.05 -4.46 -9.97
N ALA A 324 2.19 -3.18 -9.64
CA ALA A 324 3.50 -2.57 -9.43
C ALA A 324 4.32 -3.32 -8.37
N ARG A 325 3.71 -3.74 -7.26
CA ARG A 325 4.35 -4.55 -6.21
C ARG A 325 4.77 -5.93 -6.70
N MET A 326 3.84 -6.69 -7.28
CA MET A 326 4.08 -8.08 -7.68
C MET A 326 5.14 -8.21 -8.78
N PHE A 327 5.20 -7.23 -9.68
CA PHE A 327 6.15 -7.17 -10.78
C PHE A 327 7.47 -6.49 -10.41
N GLY A 328 7.62 -5.97 -9.18
CA GLY A 328 8.85 -5.35 -8.69
C GLY A 328 9.12 -3.94 -9.23
N ASP A 329 8.09 -3.23 -9.68
CA ASP A 329 8.13 -1.83 -10.11
C ASP A 329 7.89 -0.87 -8.93
N TRP A 330 8.90 -0.76 -8.08
CA TRP A 330 8.81 -0.06 -6.80
C TRP A 330 8.68 1.46 -6.92
N ALA A 331 9.27 2.06 -7.95
CA ALA A 331 9.15 3.50 -8.19
C ALA A 331 7.69 3.87 -8.52
N ARG A 332 7.07 3.09 -9.40
CA ARG A 332 5.67 3.26 -9.78
C ARG A 332 4.73 2.94 -8.61
N ALA A 333 5.01 1.87 -7.85
CA ALA A 333 4.25 1.53 -6.65
C ALA A 333 4.22 2.68 -5.63
N ASP A 334 5.34 3.36 -5.40
CA ASP A 334 5.43 4.50 -4.48
C ASP A 334 4.66 5.73 -4.96
N GLN A 335 4.74 6.05 -6.26
CA GLN A 335 3.96 7.15 -6.85
C GLN A 335 2.46 6.90 -6.73
N TRP A 336 1.98 5.73 -7.16
CA TRP A 336 0.56 5.40 -7.11
C TRP A 336 0.03 5.27 -5.70
N THR A 337 0.88 4.91 -4.73
CA THR A 337 0.44 4.79 -3.35
C THR A 337 0.07 6.17 -2.80
N ARG A 338 0.85 7.20 -3.12
CA ARG A 338 0.53 8.58 -2.74
C ARG A 338 -0.73 9.10 -3.45
N SER A 339 -0.83 8.86 -4.75
CA SER A 339 -2.03 9.24 -5.52
C SER A 339 -3.29 8.60 -4.96
N TYR A 340 -3.21 7.33 -4.57
CA TYR A 340 -4.33 6.63 -3.98
C TYR A 340 -4.71 7.16 -2.59
N GLN A 341 -3.73 7.47 -1.73
CA GLN A 341 -4.01 8.12 -0.44
C GLN A 341 -4.70 9.48 -0.60
N ASN A 342 -4.27 10.26 -1.59
CA ASN A 342 -4.92 11.53 -1.92
C ASN A 342 -6.34 11.31 -2.43
N PHE A 343 -6.56 10.29 -3.27
CA PHE A 343 -7.89 9.90 -3.73
C PHE A 343 -8.81 9.55 -2.56
N CYS A 344 -8.39 8.63 -1.67
CA CYS A 344 -9.19 8.26 -0.49
C CYS A 344 -9.51 9.47 0.39
N SER A 345 -8.52 10.34 0.63
CA SER A 345 -8.73 11.55 1.43
C SER A 345 -9.69 12.53 0.76
N GLY A 346 -9.62 12.66 -0.56
CA GLY A 346 -10.51 13.52 -1.35
C GLY A 346 -11.92 12.97 -1.49
N SER A 347 -12.07 11.64 -1.52
CA SER A 347 -13.35 10.96 -1.64
C SER A 347 -14.01 10.65 -0.29
N GLY A 348 -13.36 10.97 0.84
CA GLY A 348 -13.82 10.61 2.19
C GLY A 348 -13.71 9.12 2.53
N MET A 349 -13.20 8.29 1.62
CA MET A 349 -13.10 6.84 1.79
C MET A 349 -12.02 6.45 2.80
N GLU A 350 -12.33 5.49 3.67
CA GLU A 350 -11.38 4.90 4.60
C GLU A 350 -10.39 3.95 3.90
N LEU A 351 -9.14 3.96 4.34
CA LEU A 351 -8.14 3.01 3.85
C LEU A 351 -8.43 1.60 4.38
N THR A 352 -8.70 0.67 3.47
CA THR A 352 -8.92 -0.75 3.78
C THR A 352 -7.63 -1.48 4.17
N GLY A 353 -7.76 -2.70 4.72
CA GLY A 353 -6.60 -3.54 5.04
C GLY A 353 -5.66 -3.77 3.84
N SER A 354 -6.19 -3.97 2.63
CA SER A 354 -5.39 -4.16 1.42
C SER A 354 -4.58 -2.91 1.06
N CYS A 355 -5.13 -1.72 1.28
CA CYS A 355 -4.41 -0.46 1.05
C CYS A 355 -3.19 -0.34 1.96
N GLN A 356 -3.37 -0.69 3.24
CA GLN A 356 -2.30 -0.68 4.24
C GLN A 356 -1.21 -1.70 3.92
N LEU A 357 -1.61 -2.92 3.54
CA LEU A 357 -0.72 -3.97 3.05
C LEU A 357 0.17 -3.50 1.88
N HIS A 358 -0.45 -2.84 0.89
CA HIS A 358 0.28 -2.36 -0.28
C HIS A 358 1.33 -1.33 0.13
N ARG A 359 0.94 -0.39 0.99
CA ARG A 359 1.83 0.67 1.43
C ARG A 359 2.95 0.17 2.34
N SER A 360 2.68 -0.82 3.20
CA SER A 360 3.72 -1.37 4.06
C SER A 360 4.85 -2.02 3.27
N GLU A 361 4.56 -2.76 2.18
CA GLU A 361 5.63 -3.35 1.37
C GLU A 361 6.48 -2.27 0.68
N VAL A 362 5.84 -1.24 0.12
CA VAL A 362 6.56 -0.10 -0.49
C VAL A 362 7.47 0.59 0.52
N LEU A 363 6.97 0.85 1.73
CA LEU A 363 7.78 1.43 2.81
C LEU A 363 8.93 0.52 3.22
N GLY A 364 8.69 -0.80 3.27
CA GLY A 364 9.71 -1.80 3.57
C GLY A 364 10.88 -1.75 2.59
N ILE A 365 10.58 -1.68 1.28
CA ILE A 365 11.60 -1.54 0.23
C ILE A 365 12.33 -0.19 0.33
N ARG A 366 11.59 0.90 0.57
CA ARG A 366 12.15 2.26 0.70
C ARG A 366 12.91 2.49 2.00
N GLY A 367 12.84 1.55 2.95
CA GLY A 367 13.60 1.57 4.18
C GLY A 367 12.97 2.31 5.35
N SER A 368 11.68 2.64 5.28
CA SER A 368 10.91 3.19 6.41
C SER A 368 10.35 2.04 7.26
N LEU A 369 11.25 1.26 7.88
CA LEU A 369 10.93 -0.07 8.42
C LEU A 369 9.94 -0.03 9.61
N ASP A 370 10.08 0.93 10.52
CA ASP A 370 9.17 1.06 11.68
C ASP A 370 7.73 1.39 11.24
N GLU A 371 7.57 2.32 10.30
CA GLU A 371 6.26 2.68 9.74
C GLU A 371 5.69 1.50 8.94
N ALA A 372 6.53 0.80 8.17
CA ALA A 372 6.13 -0.40 7.45
C ALA A 372 5.60 -1.48 8.40
N LEU A 373 6.32 -1.74 9.51
CA LEU A 373 5.97 -2.73 10.51
C LEU A 373 4.63 -2.38 11.20
N SER A 374 4.48 -1.14 11.66
CA SER A 374 3.23 -0.69 12.28
C SER A 374 2.05 -0.84 11.33
N ARG A 375 2.21 -0.46 10.06
CA ARG A 375 1.12 -0.55 9.07
C ARG A 375 0.75 -1.97 8.70
N ILE A 376 1.71 -2.88 8.54
CA ILE A 376 1.38 -4.26 8.18
C ILE A 376 0.66 -4.98 9.33
N GLN A 377 0.97 -4.63 10.58
CA GLN A 377 0.27 -5.14 11.76
C GLN A 377 -1.19 -4.65 11.80
N ASP A 378 -1.42 -3.35 11.54
CA ASP A 378 -2.77 -2.80 11.41
C ASP A 378 -3.54 -3.43 10.24
N ALA A 379 -2.86 -3.70 9.11
CA ALA A 379 -3.44 -4.36 7.95
C ALA A 379 -3.93 -5.77 8.30
N LEU A 380 -3.12 -6.58 8.98
CA LEU A 380 -3.47 -7.95 9.38
C LEU A 380 -4.75 -8.00 10.23
N ALA A 381 -4.96 -7.02 11.12
CA ALA A 381 -6.17 -6.94 11.92
C ALA A 381 -7.42 -6.70 11.06
N ARG A 382 -7.34 -5.80 10.07
CA ARG A 382 -8.47 -5.42 9.18
C ARG A 382 -8.76 -6.45 8.10
N LEU A 383 -7.73 -7.07 7.54
CA LEU A 383 -7.88 -8.02 6.42
C LEU A 383 -8.73 -9.24 6.77
N THR A 384 -8.85 -9.59 8.05
CA THR A 384 -9.68 -10.72 8.50
C THR A 384 -11.18 -10.52 8.18
N SER A 385 -11.67 -9.29 8.15
CA SER A 385 -13.05 -8.98 7.75
C SER A 385 -13.18 -8.58 6.28
N ASP A 386 -12.19 -7.84 5.77
CA ASP A 386 -12.35 -7.10 4.52
C ASP A 386 -11.95 -7.93 3.29
N ALA A 387 -10.79 -8.59 3.36
CA ALA A 387 -10.19 -9.33 2.24
C ALA A 387 -9.36 -10.52 2.76
N PRO A 388 -10.01 -11.55 3.34
CA PRO A 388 -9.32 -12.64 4.04
C PRO A 388 -8.36 -13.43 3.14
N TRP A 389 -8.64 -13.45 1.83
CA TRP A 389 -7.79 -14.10 0.83
C TRP A 389 -6.37 -13.53 0.77
N SER A 390 -6.17 -12.26 1.18
CA SER A 390 -4.88 -11.56 1.13
C SER A 390 -4.05 -11.68 2.41
N LEU A 391 -4.58 -12.33 3.46
CA LEU A 391 -3.87 -12.53 4.74
C LEU A 391 -2.51 -13.22 4.57
N GLY A 392 -2.39 -14.15 3.63
CA GLY A 392 -1.11 -14.80 3.35
C GLY A 392 -0.10 -13.87 2.67
N ASP A 393 -0.52 -12.97 1.78
CA ASP A 393 0.37 -11.92 1.24
C ASP A 393 0.82 -10.97 2.36
N ALA A 394 -0.08 -10.60 3.26
CA ALA A 394 0.25 -9.75 4.39
C ALA A 394 1.29 -10.37 5.33
N ASN A 395 1.16 -11.66 5.63
CA ASN A 395 2.15 -12.38 6.42
C ASN A 395 3.50 -12.50 5.69
N ARG A 396 3.50 -12.68 4.36
CA ARG A 396 4.74 -12.65 3.57
C ARG A 396 5.42 -11.29 3.68
N VAL A 397 4.69 -10.20 3.48
CA VAL A 397 5.21 -8.82 3.58
C VAL A 397 5.72 -8.52 5.00
N LEU A 398 5.02 -8.98 6.03
CA LEU A 398 5.49 -8.90 7.41
C LEU A 398 6.84 -9.62 7.57
N GLY A 399 6.99 -10.82 7.00
CA GLY A 399 8.24 -11.55 6.98
C GLY A 399 9.37 -10.76 6.31
N ASP A 400 9.11 -10.16 5.15
CA ASP A 400 10.08 -9.33 4.42
C ASP A 400 10.54 -8.11 5.24
N ILE A 401 9.60 -7.45 5.91
CA ILE A 401 9.88 -6.30 6.80
C ILE A 401 10.69 -6.74 8.01
N GLN A 402 10.32 -7.83 8.69
CA GLN A 402 11.05 -8.35 9.84
C GLN A 402 12.48 -8.78 9.47
N ALA A 403 12.66 -9.42 8.32
CA ALA A 403 13.98 -9.80 7.81
C ALA A 403 14.84 -8.55 7.49
N ALA A 404 14.24 -7.49 6.97
CA ALA A 404 14.92 -6.22 6.73
C ALA A 404 15.35 -5.52 8.04
N ILE A 405 14.52 -5.58 9.08
CA ILE A 405 14.86 -5.08 10.42
C ILE A 405 16.00 -5.91 11.03
N GLY A 406 15.98 -7.22 10.80
CA GLY A 406 16.95 -8.18 11.35
C GLY A 406 16.37 -9.12 12.40
N ASN A 407 15.04 -9.19 12.49
CA ASN A 407 14.32 -10.09 13.39
C ASN A 407 14.06 -11.42 12.67
N ASP A 408 15.13 -12.17 12.41
CA ASP A 408 15.10 -13.34 11.52
C ASP A 408 14.10 -14.43 11.98
N ASP A 409 13.94 -14.66 13.29
CA ASP A 409 12.98 -15.66 13.79
C ASP A 409 11.52 -15.22 13.59
N ALA A 410 11.21 -13.95 13.87
CA ALA A 410 9.90 -13.38 13.60
C ALA A 410 9.58 -13.37 12.09
N ALA A 411 10.61 -13.18 11.26
CA ALA A 411 10.46 -13.27 9.81
C ALA A 411 10.07 -14.69 9.36
N LEU A 412 10.76 -15.72 9.86
CA LEU A 412 10.41 -17.12 9.56
C LEU A 412 9.01 -17.49 10.03
N GLU A 413 8.61 -17.08 11.22
CA GLU A 413 7.26 -17.31 11.74
C GLU A 413 6.20 -16.69 10.81
N ALA A 414 6.41 -15.45 10.37
CA ALA A 414 5.51 -14.78 9.42
C ALA A 414 5.47 -15.49 8.06
N TYR A 415 6.62 -15.96 7.54
CA TYR A 415 6.66 -16.74 6.30
C TYR A 415 5.96 -18.10 6.43
N ASP A 416 6.10 -18.79 7.56
CA ASP A 416 5.38 -20.03 7.83
C ASP A 416 3.88 -19.76 7.93
N ARG A 417 3.47 -18.65 8.57
CA ARG A 417 2.07 -18.25 8.60
C ARG A 417 1.51 -17.99 7.20
N ALA A 418 2.24 -17.28 6.35
CA ALA A 418 1.87 -17.10 4.94
C ALA A 418 1.67 -18.45 4.23
N TYR A 419 2.61 -19.38 4.42
CA TYR A 419 2.55 -20.71 3.82
C TYR A 419 1.36 -21.54 4.32
N THR A 420 1.03 -21.48 5.62
CA THR A 420 -0.16 -22.15 6.17
C THR A 420 -1.47 -21.63 5.59
N LEU A 421 -1.48 -20.38 5.09
CA LEU A 421 -2.62 -19.75 4.42
C LEU A 421 -2.62 -20.02 2.91
N GLY A 422 -1.75 -20.89 2.40
CA GLY A 422 -1.66 -21.24 0.98
C GLY A 422 -0.89 -20.22 0.13
N TRP A 423 -0.21 -19.25 0.74
CA TRP A 423 0.57 -18.25 0.04
C TRP A 423 2.04 -18.61 -0.02
N CYS A 424 2.63 -18.48 -1.21
CA CYS A 424 4.06 -18.67 -1.40
C CYS A 424 4.84 -17.52 -0.72
N PRO A 425 5.69 -17.80 0.30
CA PRO A 425 6.47 -16.80 1.02
C PRO A 425 7.73 -16.36 0.25
N GLU A 426 7.99 -16.97 -0.91
CA GLU A 426 9.17 -16.65 -1.71
C GLU A 426 9.02 -15.30 -2.45
N PRO A 427 10.13 -14.57 -2.67
CA PRO A 427 11.53 -14.97 -2.45
C PRO A 427 12.11 -14.69 -1.05
N GLY A 428 11.37 -14.00 -0.18
CA GLY A 428 11.90 -13.52 1.10
C GLY A 428 12.44 -14.62 2.00
N ARG A 429 11.67 -15.70 2.16
CA ARG A 429 12.07 -16.89 2.95
C ARG A 429 13.35 -17.52 2.41
N ALA A 430 13.47 -17.75 1.10
CA ALA A 430 14.68 -18.30 0.50
C ALA A 430 15.90 -17.41 0.74
N MET A 431 15.75 -16.09 0.67
CA MET A 431 16.86 -15.18 0.94
C MET A 431 17.29 -15.20 2.41
N LEU A 432 16.35 -15.41 3.33
CA LEU A 432 16.65 -15.61 4.73
C LEU A 432 17.36 -16.94 5.01
N LEU A 433 16.90 -18.03 4.38
CA LEU A 433 17.57 -19.33 4.43
C LEU A 433 19.01 -19.26 3.88
N LEU A 434 19.20 -18.57 2.75
CA LEU A 434 20.53 -18.33 2.19
C LEU A 434 21.43 -17.60 3.18
N ALA A 435 20.93 -16.55 3.84
CA ALA A 435 21.68 -15.79 4.84
C ALA A 435 22.05 -16.63 6.08
N ARG A 436 21.28 -17.67 6.39
CA ARG A 436 21.55 -18.65 7.45
C ARG A 436 22.47 -19.80 7.02
N GLY A 437 22.96 -19.81 5.78
CA GLY A 437 23.80 -20.87 5.23
C GLY A 437 23.05 -22.08 4.69
N GLU A 438 21.71 -22.03 4.64
CA GLU A 438 20.83 -23.10 4.15
C GLU A 438 20.57 -22.97 2.65
N ALA A 439 21.64 -22.83 1.86
CA ALA A 439 21.56 -22.43 0.45
C ALA A 439 20.83 -23.47 -0.45
N GLU A 440 20.95 -24.75 -0.15
CA GLU A 440 20.24 -25.83 -0.85
C GLU A 440 18.72 -25.76 -0.61
N ALA A 441 18.30 -25.47 0.62
CA ALA A 441 16.89 -25.30 0.96
C ALA A 441 16.31 -24.04 0.28
N ALA A 442 17.08 -22.95 0.27
CA ALA A 442 16.74 -21.72 -0.46
C ALA A 442 16.52 -22.00 -1.96
N TYR A 443 17.47 -22.67 -2.62
CA TYR A 443 17.36 -23.01 -4.03
C TYR A 443 16.12 -23.87 -4.32
N ALA A 444 15.93 -24.94 -3.56
CA ALA A 444 14.83 -25.88 -3.77
C ALA A 444 13.46 -25.22 -3.55
N SER A 445 13.34 -24.29 -2.60
CA SER A 445 12.09 -23.55 -2.35
C SER A 445 11.72 -22.62 -3.50
N LEU A 446 12.68 -21.85 -4.03
CA LEU A 446 12.49 -20.98 -5.19
C LEU A 446 12.13 -21.78 -6.45
N GLU A 447 12.79 -22.93 -6.68
CA GLU A 447 12.47 -23.79 -7.83
C GLU A 447 11.02 -24.31 -7.75
N ARG A 448 10.58 -24.78 -6.58
CA ARG A 448 9.18 -25.21 -6.37
C ARG A 448 8.18 -24.08 -6.61
N SER A 449 8.52 -22.85 -6.21
CA SER A 449 7.64 -21.68 -6.38
C SER A 449 7.33 -21.35 -7.84
N LEU A 450 8.14 -21.82 -8.80
CA LEU A 450 8.04 -21.51 -10.23
C LEU A 450 7.30 -22.58 -11.05
N ILE A 451 6.85 -23.67 -10.42
CA ILE A 451 6.15 -24.79 -11.10
C ILE A 451 4.72 -24.40 -11.54
N GLY A 452 4.05 -23.54 -10.77
CA GLY A 452 2.68 -23.14 -11.03
C GLY A 452 2.50 -22.30 -12.31
N LYS A 453 1.33 -22.40 -12.93
CA LYS A 453 0.92 -21.58 -14.09
C LYS A 453 -0.23 -20.62 -13.80
N THR A 454 -0.71 -20.60 -12.56
CA THR A 454 -1.81 -19.72 -12.13
C THR A 454 -1.37 -18.26 -12.14
N TRP A 455 -2.33 -17.33 -12.22
CA TRP A 455 -2.05 -15.89 -12.30
C TRP A 455 -1.19 -15.38 -11.12
N TRP A 456 -1.39 -15.87 -9.89
CA TRP A 456 -0.59 -15.46 -8.74
C TRP A 456 0.85 -15.97 -8.79
N THR A 457 1.11 -17.02 -9.58
CA THR A 457 2.47 -17.50 -9.89
C THR A 457 3.10 -16.67 -11.01
N LEU A 458 2.31 -16.28 -12.03
CA LEU A 458 2.79 -15.50 -13.17
C LEU A 458 3.20 -14.07 -12.76
N GLN A 459 2.42 -13.41 -11.90
CA GLN A 459 2.65 -12.01 -11.52
C GLN A 459 3.99 -11.75 -10.79
N ARG A 460 4.54 -12.76 -10.09
CA ARG A 460 5.84 -12.67 -9.39
C ARG A 460 6.96 -13.43 -10.12
N ARG A 461 6.70 -13.95 -11.32
CA ARG A 461 7.65 -14.84 -12.01
C ARG A 461 9.01 -14.20 -12.24
N GLY A 462 9.04 -12.94 -12.69
CA GLY A 462 10.29 -12.22 -12.96
C GLY A 462 11.16 -12.06 -11.71
N ILE A 463 10.56 -11.64 -10.59
CA ILE A 463 11.29 -11.46 -9.33
C ILE A 463 11.78 -12.81 -8.75
N LEU A 464 10.97 -13.86 -8.87
CA LEU A 464 11.35 -15.23 -8.43
C LEU A 464 12.49 -15.80 -9.28
N LEU A 465 12.45 -15.65 -10.60
CA LEU A 465 13.53 -16.06 -11.50
C LEU A 465 14.84 -15.34 -11.19
N ALA A 466 14.78 -14.04 -10.91
CA ALA A 466 15.96 -13.25 -10.58
C ALA A 466 16.61 -13.68 -9.26
N HIS A 467 15.80 -13.97 -8.23
CA HIS A 467 16.30 -14.55 -6.98
C HIS A 467 16.81 -15.98 -7.17
N LEU A 468 16.16 -16.81 -7.99
CA LEU A 468 16.66 -18.15 -8.29
C LEU A 468 18.02 -18.09 -9.01
N ALA A 469 18.23 -17.14 -9.93
CA ALA A 469 19.51 -16.94 -10.59
C ALA A 469 20.61 -16.56 -9.58
N LEU A 470 20.29 -15.66 -8.65
CA LEU A 470 21.17 -15.23 -7.57
C LEU A 470 21.57 -16.41 -6.66
N VAL A 471 20.58 -17.17 -6.17
CA VAL A 471 20.82 -18.34 -5.31
C VAL A 471 21.58 -19.44 -6.07
N ALA A 472 21.23 -19.69 -7.33
CA ALA A 472 21.96 -20.65 -8.17
C ALA A 472 23.44 -20.29 -8.28
N ALA A 473 23.77 -19.00 -8.48
CA ALA A 473 25.14 -18.51 -8.53
C ALA A 473 25.87 -18.73 -7.19
N HIS A 474 25.23 -18.44 -6.05
CA HIS A 474 25.77 -18.70 -4.71
C HIS A 474 26.04 -20.18 -4.45
N THR A 475 25.18 -21.08 -4.95
CA THR A 475 25.35 -22.54 -4.80
C THR A 475 26.22 -23.21 -5.87
N HIS A 476 27.02 -22.43 -6.60
CA HIS A 476 27.92 -22.91 -7.67
C HIS A 476 27.21 -23.64 -8.84
N ARG A 477 25.89 -23.47 -9.01
CA ARG A 477 25.10 -24.00 -10.14
C ARG A 477 25.26 -23.13 -11.39
N THR A 478 26.50 -22.98 -11.85
CA THR A 478 26.91 -22.00 -12.87
C THR A 478 26.09 -22.09 -14.16
N ALA A 479 25.88 -23.30 -14.69
CA ALA A 479 25.12 -23.49 -15.93
C ALA A 479 23.66 -23.02 -15.78
N ARG A 480 23.04 -23.36 -14.64
CA ARG A 480 21.66 -22.97 -14.34
C ARG A 480 21.52 -21.47 -14.13
N ALA A 481 22.43 -20.86 -13.38
CA ALA A 481 22.44 -19.41 -13.18
C ALA A 481 22.57 -18.66 -14.51
N LYS A 482 23.49 -19.08 -15.39
CA LYS A 482 23.63 -18.50 -16.74
C LYS A 482 22.37 -18.65 -17.60
N ALA A 483 21.72 -19.82 -17.56
CA ALA A 483 20.48 -20.04 -18.29
C ALA A 483 19.35 -19.10 -17.82
N LEU A 484 19.20 -18.93 -16.50
CA LEU A 484 18.21 -18.01 -15.92
C LEU A 484 18.51 -16.54 -16.25
N ILE A 485 19.78 -16.14 -16.18
CA ILE A 485 20.21 -14.78 -16.58
C ILE A 485 19.93 -14.54 -18.07
N CYS A 486 20.16 -15.54 -18.92
CA CYS A 486 19.85 -15.48 -20.35
C CYS A 486 18.35 -15.34 -20.60
N GLU A 487 17.50 -16.09 -19.87
CA GLU A 487 16.04 -15.94 -19.93
C GLU A 487 15.64 -14.51 -19.56
N LEU A 488 16.09 -14.00 -18.40
CA LEU A 488 15.77 -12.67 -17.89
C LEU A 488 16.25 -11.53 -18.80
N SER A 489 17.38 -11.71 -19.49
CA SER A 489 17.99 -10.68 -20.34
C SER A 489 17.62 -10.80 -21.82
N GLY A 490 17.14 -11.96 -22.26
CA GLY A 490 16.85 -12.28 -23.66
C GLY A 490 15.61 -11.59 -24.22
N SER A 491 14.76 -11.02 -23.35
CA SER A 491 13.63 -10.19 -23.74
C SER A 491 13.60 -8.95 -22.84
N PRO A 492 14.39 -7.91 -23.16
CA PRO A 492 14.56 -6.72 -22.32
C PRO A 492 13.23 -6.05 -21.97
N ASP A 493 12.27 -6.11 -22.88
CA ASP A 493 10.93 -5.54 -22.72
C ASP A 493 10.03 -6.35 -21.78
N ARG A 494 10.37 -7.61 -21.48
CA ARG A 494 9.54 -8.49 -20.65
C ARG A 494 9.72 -8.21 -19.16
N TRP A 495 10.95 -7.91 -18.72
CA TRP A 495 11.24 -7.61 -17.31
C TRP A 495 12.15 -6.37 -17.16
N PRO A 496 11.69 -5.19 -17.61
CA PRO A 496 12.48 -3.95 -17.62
C PRO A 496 12.79 -3.39 -16.22
N MET A 497 12.17 -3.93 -15.17
CA MET A 497 12.15 -3.36 -13.82
C MET A 497 13.57 -3.26 -13.24
N PRO A 498 13.95 -2.10 -12.66
CA PRO A 498 15.29 -1.91 -12.09
C PRO A 498 15.66 -2.97 -11.04
N SER A 499 14.70 -3.43 -10.23
CA SER A 499 14.89 -4.47 -9.21
C SER A 499 15.32 -5.82 -9.81
N ILE A 500 14.65 -6.28 -10.88
CA ILE A 500 14.97 -7.52 -11.59
C ILE A 500 16.35 -7.43 -12.27
N ARG A 501 16.64 -6.29 -12.88
CA ARG A 501 17.95 -6.02 -13.50
C ARG A 501 19.08 -5.95 -12.47
N ALA A 502 18.81 -5.40 -11.29
CA ALA A 502 19.77 -5.33 -10.21
C ALA A 502 20.14 -6.73 -9.72
N LEU A 503 19.14 -7.57 -9.41
CA LEU A 503 19.36 -8.96 -9.00
C LEU A 503 20.09 -9.79 -10.05
N THR A 504 19.78 -9.59 -11.34
CA THR A 504 20.52 -10.22 -12.45
C THR A 504 22.00 -9.81 -12.44
N ASN A 505 22.30 -8.53 -12.18
CA ASN A 505 23.70 -8.06 -12.04
C ASN A 505 24.36 -8.67 -10.79
N GLU A 506 23.66 -8.80 -9.67
CA GLU A 506 24.20 -9.46 -8.47
C GLU A 506 24.57 -10.92 -8.75
N ALA A 507 23.73 -11.66 -9.46
CA ALA A 507 24.02 -13.02 -9.90
C ALA A 507 25.25 -13.06 -10.84
N GLN A 508 25.36 -12.12 -11.78
CA GLN A 508 26.53 -11.99 -12.66
C GLN A 508 27.81 -11.69 -11.88
N ALA A 509 27.75 -10.84 -10.86
CA ALA A 509 28.90 -10.54 -10.01
C ALA A 509 29.43 -11.79 -9.31
N ILE A 510 28.56 -12.62 -8.72
CA ILE A 510 28.96 -13.87 -8.07
C ILE A 510 29.58 -14.85 -9.08
N LEU A 511 29.02 -14.94 -10.29
CA LEU A 511 29.59 -15.78 -11.35
C LEU A 511 30.94 -15.26 -11.88
N ALA A 512 31.25 -13.98 -11.72
CA ALA A 512 32.55 -13.40 -12.06
C ALA A 512 33.57 -13.66 -10.94
N LEU A 513 33.16 -13.49 -9.68
CA LEU A 513 33.98 -13.83 -8.51
C LEU A 513 34.39 -15.31 -8.51
N SER A 514 33.49 -16.23 -8.88
CA SER A 514 33.83 -17.66 -8.98
C SER A 514 34.88 -17.98 -10.07
N ARG A 515 35.10 -17.05 -11.00
CA ARG A 515 36.15 -17.10 -12.03
C ARG A 515 37.35 -16.22 -11.71
N GLN A 516 37.41 -15.64 -10.51
CA GLN A 516 38.44 -14.68 -10.08
C GLN A 516 38.52 -13.43 -10.97
N ASP A 517 37.41 -13.09 -11.65
CA ASP A 517 37.28 -11.89 -12.48
C ASP A 517 36.70 -10.74 -11.65
N HIS A 518 37.58 -10.14 -10.84
CA HIS A 518 37.20 -9.10 -9.88
C HIS A 518 36.76 -7.79 -10.56
N GLU A 519 37.31 -7.45 -11.73
CA GLU A 519 36.92 -6.25 -12.47
C GLU A 519 35.47 -6.35 -12.94
N THR A 520 35.11 -7.48 -13.56
CA THR A 520 33.73 -7.72 -14.00
C THR A 520 32.77 -7.81 -12.81
N ALA A 521 33.19 -8.45 -11.71
CA ALA A 521 32.39 -8.50 -10.49
C ALA A 521 32.09 -7.11 -9.94
N MET A 522 33.10 -6.26 -9.81
CA MET A 522 32.98 -4.89 -9.32
C MET A 522 32.03 -4.06 -10.20
N ARG A 523 32.16 -4.19 -11.53
CA ARG A 523 31.28 -3.52 -12.50
C ARG A 523 29.81 -3.88 -12.27
N HIS A 524 29.51 -5.17 -12.13
CA HIS A 524 28.14 -5.64 -11.89
C HIS A 524 27.59 -5.21 -10.53
N LEU A 525 28.40 -5.22 -9.46
CA LEU A 525 27.98 -4.74 -8.15
C LEU A 525 27.61 -3.24 -8.17
N HIS A 526 28.41 -2.41 -8.87
CA HIS A 526 28.08 -0.99 -9.03
C HIS A 526 26.80 -0.78 -9.82
N LEU A 527 26.59 -1.52 -10.92
CA LEU A 527 25.35 -1.45 -11.71
C LEU A 527 24.14 -1.88 -10.87
N ALA A 528 24.24 -2.97 -10.11
CA ALA A 528 23.19 -3.40 -9.18
C ALA A 528 22.88 -2.31 -8.14
N ARG A 529 23.91 -1.70 -7.54
CA ARG A 529 23.74 -0.62 -6.56
C ARG A 529 23.07 0.60 -7.17
N GLN A 530 23.44 1.00 -8.39
CA GLN A 530 22.82 2.12 -9.09
C GLN A 530 21.33 1.86 -9.37
N LEU A 531 20.99 0.65 -9.82
CA LEU A 531 19.60 0.25 -10.08
C LEU A 531 18.76 0.21 -8.81
N TRP A 532 19.28 -0.31 -7.69
CA TRP A 532 18.57 -0.22 -6.41
C TRP A 532 18.47 1.22 -5.91
N SER A 533 19.46 2.06 -6.18
CA SER A 533 19.42 3.49 -5.81
C SER A 533 18.35 4.26 -6.57
N SER A 534 18.11 3.96 -7.86
CA SER A 534 17.09 4.66 -8.65
C SER A 534 15.65 4.38 -8.21
N ILE A 535 15.45 3.32 -7.43
CA ILE A 535 14.15 2.95 -6.84
C ILE A 535 14.15 3.04 -5.31
N GLU A 536 15.19 3.64 -4.73
CA GLU A 536 15.37 3.80 -3.28
C GLU A 536 15.29 2.49 -2.48
N GLY A 537 15.78 1.37 -3.01
CA GLY A 537 15.89 0.09 -2.31
C GLY A 537 16.98 0.09 -1.22
N ARG A 538 16.73 0.80 -0.11
CA ARG A 538 17.76 1.17 0.88
C ARG A 538 18.43 -0.03 1.55
N VAL A 539 17.67 -1.08 1.84
CA VAL A 539 18.20 -2.31 2.47
C VAL A 539 19.20 -3.00 1.53
N GLN A 540 18.87 -3.08 0.24
CA GLN A 540 19.69 -3.70 -0.79
C GLN A 540 20.93 -2.85 -1.09
N ILE A 541 20.79 -1.51 -1.09
CA ILE A 541 21.92 -0.59 -1.22
C ILE A 541 22.94 -0.82 -0.11
N VAL A 542 22.52 -0.91 1.16
CA VAL A 542 23.44 -1.17 2.28
C VAL A 542 24.19 -2.49 2.07
N ARG A 543 23.49 -3.59 1.74
CA ARG A 543 24.12 -4.88 1.44
C ARG A 543 25.17 -4.77 0.34
N LEU A 544 24.84 -4.12 -0.77
CA LEU A 544 25.74 -4.00 -1.92
C LEU A 544 26.96 -3.13 -1.63
N ARG A 545 26.81 -2.07 -0.83
CA ARG A 545 27.95 -1.25 -0.39
C ARG A 545 28.94 -2.06 0.44
N LEU A 546 28.44 -2.90 1.34
CA LEU A 546 29.30 -3.78 2.13
C LEU A 546 30.04 -4.79 1.25
N GLN A 547 29.37 -5.40 0.27
CA GLN A 547 30.02 -6.30 -0.69
C GLN A 547 31.11 -5.61 -1.53
N ILE A 548 30.81 -4.41 -2.05
CA ILE A 548 31.77 -3.59 -2.80
C ILE A 548 32.98 -3.25 -1.91
N SER A 549 32.72 -2.82 -0.67
CA SER A 549 33.78 -2.48 0.28
C SER A 549 34.68 -3.67 0.61
N SER A 550 34.11 -4.85 0.87
CA SER A 550 34.90 -6.06 1.12
C SER A 550 35.82 -6.37 -0.06
N LEU A 551 35.28 -6.31 -1.29
CA LEU A 551 36.05 -6.56 -2.51
C LEU A 551 37.16 -5.52 -2.73
N GLN A 552 36.90 -4.24 -2.44
CA GLN A 552 37.91 -3.18 -2.49
C GLN A 552 39.04 -3.41 -1.48
N LEU A 553 38.69 -3.79 -0.25
CA LEU A 553 39.65 -4.08 0.83
C LEU A 553 40.56 -5.25 0.47
N GLU A 554 40.00 -6.33 -0.10
CA GLU A 554 40.76 -7.49 -0.59
C GLU A 554 41.79 -7.11 -1.67
N HIS A 555 41.52 -6.05 -2.44
CA HIS A 555 42.40 -5.54 -3.50
C HIS A 555 43.31 -4.39 -3.04
N GLY A 556 43.28 -4.05 -1.75
CA GLY A 556 44.10 -3.01 -1.15
C GLY A 556 43.60 -1.58 -1.38
N ASP A 557 42.39 -1.38 -1.92
CA ASP A 557 41.73 -0.07 -2.00
C ASP A 557 41.03 0.25 -0.67
N VAL A 558 41.84 0.51 0.36
CA VAL A 558 41.36 0.84 1.71
C VAL A 558 40.49 2.11 1.70
N ARG A 559 40.85 3.12 0.90
CA ARG A 559 40.10 4.38 0.84
C ARG A 559 38.73 4.19 0.22
N GLY A 560 38.64 3.41 -0.87
CA GLY A 560 37.37 3.03 -1.48
C GLY A 560 36.48 2.27 -0.50
N ALA A 561 37.06 1.27 0.18
CA ALA A 561 36.36 0.47 1.18
C ALA A 561 35.79 1.33 2.32
N MET A 562 36.60 2.24 2.89
CA MET A 562 36.17 3.17 3.93
C MET A 562 34.99 4.05 3.48
N ALA A 563 35.03 4.56 2.24
CA ALA A 563 33.96 5.41 1.72
C ALA A 563 32.63 4.65 1.58
N GLU A 564 32.67 3.40 1.11
CA GLU A 564 31.47 2.57 0.96
C GLU A 564 30.89 2.14 2.31
N VAL A 565 31.72 1.75 3.30
CA VAL A 565 31.26 1.43 4.66
C VAL A 565 30.67 2.64 5.37
N HIS A 566 31.31 3.81 5.25
CA HIS A 566 30.77 5.03 5.87
C HIS A 566 29.37 5.37 5.33
N ALA A 567 29.19 5.30 4.00
CA ALA A 567 27.88 5.52 3.39
C ALA A 567 26.86 4.45 3.81
N ALA A 568 27.28 3.18 3.96
CA ALA A 568 26.43 2.11 4.46
C ALA A 568 25.99 2.34 5.91
N GLN A 569 26.87 2.83 6.78
CA GLN A 569 26.56 3.13 8.18
C GLN A 569 25.52 4.25 8.33
N LEU A 570 25.64 5.32 7.55
CA LEU A 570 24.67 6.42 7.56
C LEU A 570 23.27 5.90 7.21
N LEU A 571 23.17 5.14 6.11
CA LEU A 571 21.92 4.53 5.69
C LEU A 571 21.39 3.51 6.70
N ALA A 572 22.24 2.66 7.27
CA ALA A 572 21.81 1.64 8.23
C ALA A 572 21.24 2.23 9.53
N ARG A 573 21.77 3.38 9.98
CA ARG A 573 21.21 4.13 11.12
C ARG A 573 19.83 4.69 10.79
N ASP A 574 19.67 5.30 9.61
CA ASP A 574 18.39 5.85 9.17
C ASP A 574 17.32 4.77 8.95
N LEU A 575 17.72 3.57 8.52
CA LEU A 575 16.85 2.41 8.36
C LEU A 575 16.29 1.88 9.69
N GLY A 576 16.98 2.12 10.81
CA GLY A 576 16.65 1.48 12.09
C GLY A 576 16.90 -0.04 12.09
N SER A 577 17.82 -0.56 11.26
CA SER A 577 18.13 -2.00 11.19
C SER A 577 19.38 -2.36 12.02
N PRO A 578 19.25 -2.99 13.20
CA PRO A 578 20.41 -3.34 14.03
C PRO A 578 21.33 -4.34 13.35
N LYS A 579 20.78 -5.27 12.56
CA LYS A 579 21.54 -6.26 11.78
C LYS A 579 22.46 -5.58 10.78
N ARG A 580 21.94 -4.66 9.97
CA ARG A 580 22.74 -3.92 8.99
C ARG A 580 23.79 -3.04 9.64
N LEU A 581 23.46 -2.39 10.76
CA LEU A 581 24.44 -1.60 11.50
C LEU A 581 25.57 -2.48 12.05
N ALA A 582 25.27 -3.65 12.60
CA ALA A 582 26.26 -4.59 13.09
C ALA A 582 27.20 -5.09 11.98
N GLU A 583 26.67 -5.42 10.80
CA GLU A 583 27.46 -5.78 9.62
C GLU A 583 28.41 -4.64 9.20
N CYS A 584 27.93 -3.40 9.19
CA CYS A 584 28.76 -2.24 8.87
C CYS A 584 29.89 -2.02 9.88
N LEU A 585 29.60 -2.22 11.18
CA LEU A 585 30.60 -2.07 12.25
C LEU A 585 31.64 -3.21 12.21
N ALA A 586 31.24 -4.42 11.81
CA ALA A 586 32.16 -5.53 11.61
C ALA A 586 33.16 -5.22 10.50
N LEU A 587 32.68 -4.82 9.32
CA LEU A 587 33.56 -4.51 8.20
C LEU A 587 34.43 -3.28 8.47
N GLN A 588 33.96 -2.29 9.24
CA GLN A 588 34.79 -1.18 9.69
C GLN A 588 35.99 -1.65 10.52
N ARG A 589 35.78 -2.61 11.45
CA ARG A 589 36.88 -3.17 12.24
C ARG A 589 37.89 -3.90 11.35
N ASP A 590 37.43 -4.61 10.33
CA ASP A 590 38.32 -5.30 9.39
C ASP A 590 39.17 -4.31 8.58
N ILE A 591 38.59 -3.18 8.19
CA ILE A 591 39.30 -2.08 7.53
C ILE A 591 40.33 -1.44 8.46
N ASP A 592 39.95 -1.14 9.71
CA ASP A 592 40.84 -0.51 10.69
C ASP A 592 42.02 -1.42 11.07
N ALA A 593 41.79 -2.74 11.06
CA ALA A 593 42.81 -3.76 11.31
C ALA A 593 43.63 -4.13 10.07
N TRP A 594 43.29 -3.60 8.89
CA TRP A 594 43.92 -4.01 7.64
C TRP A 594 45.40 -3.62 7.61
N GLN A 595 46.24 -4.61 7.37
CA GLN A 595 47.67 -4.42 7.12
C GLN A 595 47.96 -4.81 5.66
N PRO A 596 48.74 -4.01 4.92
CA PRO A 596 49.15 -4.39 3.57
C PRO A 596 49.96 -5.69 3.65
N THR A 597 49.40 -6.80 3.16
CA THR A 597 50.15 -8.06 3.08
C THR A 597 51.38 -7.86 2.18
N ALA A 598 52.56 -8.21 2.70
CA ALA A 598 53.82 -8.26 1.96
C ALA A 598 53.80 -9.35 0.87
N ARG A 599 53.02 -9.14 -0.20
CA ARG A 599 53.02 -9.95 -1.42
C ARG A 599 52.90 -9.03 -2.63
N ARG A 600 54.01 -8.38 -3.00
CA ARG A 600 54.32 -7.86 -4.35
C ARG A 600 55.79 -7.40 -4.48
N GLN A 601 56.71 -8.16 -3.88
CA GLN A 601 58.16 -8.05 -4.15
C GLN A 601 58.72 -9.44 -4.53
N MET A 602 58.17 -10.07 -5.57
CA MET A 602 58.85 -11.15 -6.29
C MET A 602 58.34 -11.17 -7.73
N CYS A 603 58.90 -10.28 -8.55
CA CYS A 603 59.12 -10.42 -10.00
C CYS A 603 59.93 -9.18 -10.41
N GLY A 604 61.23 -9.25 -10.15
CA GLY A 604 62.25 -8.50 -10.86
C GLY A 604 62.82 -9.35 -11.99
#